data_AF-A0A395MFC8-F1
#
_entry.id   AF-A0A395MFC8-F1
#
_cell.length_a   1.000
_cell.length_b   1.000
_cell.length_c   1.000
_cell.angle_alpha   90.00
_cell.angle_beta   90.00
_cell.angle_gamma   90.00
#
_symmetry.space_group_name_H-M   'P 1'
#
loop_
_entity.id
_entity.type
_entity.pdbx_description
1 polymer ?
#
loop_
_entity_poly.entity_id
_entity_poly.type
_entity_poly.pdbx_seq_one_letter_code
_entity_poly.pdbx_strand_id
1 'polypeptide(L)'
;MMPRHHAAAFSNGYPRGNTFDISPHKYDFPNPFQPRTLTPAQRRRNKLLTRLGVCAALLFVISLWLWPSSSVASLVSFGLLSTTGTPELETVRYYDLTTVQGTARGWEREERILLCVPLRDAEAHLGMFFSHMRNLTYPHHLIDLAFLVSDSKDNTLKVLTESLEAIQADEDPKQPYGEISIIEKDFGQKVNQDVESRHGFAAQASRRKLMAQARNWLLSAALRPYHSWVYWRDVDVETAPFTILEDLMRHNKDVIVPNVWRPLPDWLGGEQPYDLNSWQESETALALADTLDEDAVIVEGYAEYATWRPHLAYLRDPFGDPDMEMEIDGVGGVSILAKAKVFRSGVHFPAFSFEKHAETEGFGKVKVLTHRVGSRLTGSEQMSKRMGYSVIGLPHYTIWHLYEPSVDDIRHMEEMERERLAREKQEEEKKKNQQKIKEEYSDTRNEWEKDKQEMQNLAAQPKPVNDAPRAPSRDGLAQPHKEQSGPGQQINNGAGNAAQGEDTPRAVKQEGKQAHEVAKDVPKAGQEAAQKPGNAIA
;
A
#
# COMPACT_ATOMS: atom_id res chain seq x y z
N MET A 1 -49.24 -52.98 -79.15
CA MET A 1 -50.57 -52.63 -78.62
C MET A 1 -50.49 -52.53 -77.11
N MET A 2 -50.62 -51.33 -76.54
CA MET A 2 -51.10 -51.16 -75.15
C MET A 2 -52.59 -51.55 -75.11
N PRO A 3 -53.13 -52.10 -74.00
CA PRO A 3 -53.80 -51.23 -72.99
C PRO A 3 -53.79 -51.80 -71.53
N ARG A 4 -53.66 -50.95 -70.50
CA ARG A 4 -54.66 -50.28 -69.62
C ARG A 4 -55.13 -51.02 -68.34
N HIS A 5 -55.10 -50.21 -67.28
CA HIS A 5 -55.62 -50.25 -65.90
C HIS A 5 -57.01 -50.86 -65.62
N HIS A 6 -57.21 -51.22 -64.33
CA HIS A 6 -58.31 -50.90 -63.36
C HIS A 6 -58.42 -52.08 -62.34
N ALA A 7 -58.98 -52.04 -61.11
CA ALA A 7 -59.25 -51.08 -60.02
C ALA A 7 -60.10 -51.86 -58.96
N ALA A 8 -59.98 -51.55 -57.64
CA ALA A 8 -60.96 -51.76 -56.54
C ALA A 8 -61.34 -53.22 -56.12
N ALA A 9 -61.87 -53.60 -54.95
CA ALA A 9 -62.47 -52.96 -53.74
C ALA A 9 -62.73 -54.01 -52.60
N PHE A 10 -63.34 -53.54 -51.48
CA PHE A 10 -64.03 -54.21 -50.33
C PHE A 10 -63.19 -54.40 -49.03
N SER A 11 -63.38 -53.67 -47.90
CA SER A 11 -64.50 -53.49 -46.92
C SER A 11 -64.81 -54.77 -46.10
N ASN A 12 -65.13 -54.82 -44.79
CA ASN A 12 -65.61 -53.89 -43.74
C ASN A 12 -65.56 -54.62 -42.36
N GLY A 13 -65.57 -53.91 -41.21
CA GLY A 13 -66.24 -54.38 -39.97
C GLY A 13 -65.46 -54.44 -38.63
N TYR A 14 -65.95 -53.69 -37.63
CA TYR A 14 -65.66 -53.68 -36.17
C TYR A 14 -67.03 -53.54 -35.44
N PRO A 15 -67.21 -53.54 -34.08
CA PRO A 15 -66.46 -54.11 -32.93
C PRO A 15 -67.37 -54.72 -31.79
N ARG A 16 -66.76 -55.10 -30.64
CA ARG A 16 -67.25 -55.33 -29.23
C ARG A 16 -66.83 -56.72 -28.71
N GLY A 17 -66.40 -56.98 -27.48
CA GLY A 17 -66.20 -56.20 -26.25
C GLY A 17 -66.21 -57.16 -25.03
N ASN A 18 -65.10 -57.21 -24.28
CA ASN A 18 -64.81 -57.73 -22.92
C ASN A 18 -65.22 -59.14 -22.47
N THR A 19 -64.22 -59.95 -22.11
CA THR A 19 -64.10 -60.60 -20.78
C THR A 19 -62.66 -61.05 -20.52
N PHE A 20 -62.18 -60.77 -19.31
CA PHE A 20 -60.88 -61.18 -18.77
C PHE A 20 -60.89 -62.67 -18.41
N ASP A 21 -59.81 -63.42 -18.68
CA ASP A 21 -59.12 -64.16 -17.61
C ASP A 21 -57.70 -64.63 -18.02
N ILE A 22 -56.91 -64.83 -16.97
CA ILE A 22 -55.46 -64.85 -16.83
C ILE A 22 -54.83 -66.20 -17.23
N SER A 23 -53.67 -66.18 -17.90
CA SER A 23 -52.53 -67.07 -17.60
C SER A 23 -51.21 -66.59 -18.22
N PRO A 24 -50.06 -66.86 -17.56
CA PRO A 24 -48.89 -65.99 -17.57
C PRO A 24 -47.84 -66.30 -18.65
N HIS A 25 -47.09 -65.26 -18.96
CA HIS A 25 -45.97 -65.17 -19.89
C HIS A 25 -44.70 -65.95 -19.49
N LYS A 26 -44.00 -66.41 -20.56
CA LYS A 26 -42.53 -66.43 -20.79
C LYS A 26 -41.71 -67.46 -19.98
N TYR A 27 -40.71 -68.14 -20.56
CA TYR A 27 -39.60 -67.60 -21.34
C TYR A 27 -39.10 -68.56 -22.43
N ASP A 28 -39.05 -68.08 -23.68
CA ASP A 28 -38.06 -68.50 -24.68
C ASP A 28 -37.38 -67.21 -25.19
N PHE A 29 -36.05 -67.20 -25.14
CA PHE A 29 -35.20 -66.05 -25.42
C PHE A 29 -35.07 -65.77 -26.94
N PRO A 30 -35.22 -64.51 -27.40
CA PRO A 30 -34.77 -64.12 -28.73
C PRO A 30 -33.34 -63.54 -28.67
N ASN A 31 -32.42 -64.13 -29.44
CA ASN A 31 -31.10 -63.55 -29.73
C ASN A 31 -31.26 -62.22 -30.52
N PRO A 32 -30.69 -61.09 -30.07
CA PRO A 32 -30.45 -59.95 -30.93
C PRO A 32 -29.02 -60.01 -31.51
N PHE A 33 -28.81 -59.32 -32.63
CA PHE A 33 -27.53 -59.13 -33.37
C PHE A 33 -27.25 -60.08 -34.53
N GLN A 34 -28.01 -59.90 -35.62
CA GLN A 34 -27.44 -60.01 -36.96
C GLN A 34 -27.49 -58.62 -37.63
N PRO A 35 -26.35 -58.04 -38.05
CA PRO A 35 -26.35 -56.74 -38.72
C PRO A 35 -26.94 -56.88 -40.13
N ARG A 36 -27.94 -56.05 -40.45
CA ARG A 36 -28.52 -55.92 -41.78
C ARG A 36 -27.42 -55.62 -42.80
N THR A 37 -27.27 -56.47 -43.81
CA THR A 37 -26.32 -56.27 -44.89
C THR A 37 -26.68 -55.02 -45.70
N LEU A 38 -25.82 -53.99 -45.67
CA LEU A 38 -25.95 -52.77 -46.47
C LEU A 38 -26.10 -53.08 -47.96
N THR A 39 -26.97 -52.31 -48.64
CA THR A 39 -27.26 -52.44 -50.07
C THR A 39 -25.99 -52.26 -50.94
N PRO A 40 -25.89 -52.89 -52.13
CA PRO A 40 -24.70 -52.80 -52.99
C PRO A 40 -24.30 -51.37 -53.37
N ALA A 41 -25.27 -50.45 -53.50
CA ALA A 41 -25.05 -49.04 -53.77
C ALA A 41 -24.38 -48.31 -52.59
N GLN A 42 -24.82 -48.60 -51.35
CA GLN A 42 -24.20 -48.06 -50.14
C GLN A 42 -22.78 -48.59 -49.92
N ARG A 43 -22.49 -49.85 -50.28
CA ARG A 43 -21.12 -50.40 -50.24
C ARG A 43 -20.18 -49.72 -51.22
N ARG A 44 -20.65 -49.39 -52.44
CA ARG A 44 -19.83 -48.63 -53.41
C ARG A 44 -19.57 -47.21 -52.95
N ARG A 45 -20.59 -46.53 -52.39
CA ARG A 45 -20.43 -45.18 -51.82
C ARG A 45 -19.46 -45.18 -50.64
N ASN A 46 -19.58 -46.14 -49.74
CA ASN A 46 -18.67 -46.24 -48.59
C ASN A 46 -17.26 -46.59 -49.04
N LYS A 47 -17.07 -47.47 -50.04
CA LYS A 47 -15.74 -47.74 -50.63
C LYS A 47 -15.13 -46.49 -51.28
N LEU A 48 -15.92 -45.69 -51.98
CA LEU A 48 -15.49 -44.42 -52.57
C LEU A 48 -15.10 -43.41 -51.47
N LEU A 49 -15.91 -43.27 -50.43
CA LEU A 49 -15.64 -42.39 -49.29
C LEU A 49 -14.40 -42.82 -48.51
N THR A 50 -14.19 -44.12 -48.27
CA THR A 50 -12.93 -44.60 -47.67
C THR A 50 -11.73 -44.34 -48.58
N ARG A 51 -11.85 -44.48 -49.90
CA ARG A 51 -10.75 -44.17 -50.82
C ARG A 51 -10.42 -42.68 -50.84
N LEU A 52 -11.45 -41.83 -50.87
CA LEU A 52 -11.28 -40.37 -50.77
C LEU A 52 -10.68 -39.96 -49.43
N GLY A 53 -11.10 -40.59 -48.33
CA GLY A 53 -10.52 -40.37 -47.00
C GLY A 53 -9.07 -40.80 -46.91
N VAL A 54 -8.69 -41.94 -47.50
CA VAL A 54 -7.30 -42.39 -47.57
C VAL A 54 -6.45 -41.44 -48.42
N CYS A 55 -6.96 -40.97 -49.57
CA CYS A 55 -6.25 -39.97 -50.39
C CYS A 55 -6.09 -38.64 -49.65
N ALA A 56 -7.11 -38.17 -48.92
CA ALA A 56 -7.04 -36.95 -48.13
C ALA A 56 -6.03 -37.08 -46.98
N ALA A 57 -5.99 -38.22 -46.30
CA ALA A 57 -5.01 -38.50 -45.24
C ALA A 57 -3.58 -38.54 -45.79
N LEU A 58 -3.36 -39.16 -46.95
CA LEU A 58 -2.04 -39.17 -47.61
C LEU A 58 -1.60 -37.76 -48.04
N LEU A 59 -2.50 -36.97 -48.62
CA LEU A 59 -2.21 -35.57 -48.98
C LEU A 59 -1.91 -34.72 -47.75
N PHE A 60 -2.61 -34.97 -46.64
CA PHE A 60 -2.36 -34.31 -45.36
C PHE A 60 -0.97 -34.64 -44.82
N VAL A 61 -0.58 -35.92 -44.78
CA VAL A 61 0.77 -36.35 -44.35
C VAL A 61 1.86 -35.78 -45.26
N ILE A 62 1.63 -35.73 -46.58
CA ILE A 62 2.57 -35.12 -47.53
C ILE A 62 2.69 -33.60 -47.30
N SER A 63 1.59 -32.93 -46.97
CA SER A 63 1.60 -31.49 -46.65
C SER A 63 2.39 -31.16 -45.38
N LEU A 64 2.33 -32.02 -44.36
CA LEU A 64 3.11 -31.89 -43.13
C LEU A 64 4.63 -32.07 -43.37
N TRP A 65 5.00 -32.89 -44.36
CA TRP A 65 6.41 -33.12 -44.73
C TRP A 65 6.98 -32.01 -45.62
N LEU A 66 6.17 -31.44 -46.52
CA LEU A 66 6.61 -30.39 -47.44
C LEU A 66 6.57 -28.96 -46.85
N TRP A 67 5.74 -28.71 -45.82
CA TRP A 67 5.65 -27.41 -45.12
C TRP A 67 5.62 -27.59 -43.59
N PRO A 68 6.78 -27.86 -42.95
CA PRO A 68 6.87 -28.09 -41.50
C PRO A 68 6.56 -26.86 -40.64
N SER A 69 6.50 -25.66 -41.22
CA SER A 69 6.24 -24.39 -40.52
C SER A 69 4.79 -23.88 -40.66
N SER A 70 3.85 -24.71 -41.13
CA SER A 70 2.44 -24.32 -41.25
C SER A 70 1.65 -24.60 -39.96
N SER A 71 0.77 -23.67 -39.58
CA SER A 71 -0.06 -23.69 -38.35
C SER A 71 -1.07 -24.86 -38.25
N VAL A 72 -1.03 -25.81 -39.18
CA VAL A 72 -1.91 -26.98 -39.19
C VAL A 72 -1.24 -28.18 -38.49
N ALA A 73 0.09 -28.21 -38.43
CA ALA A 73 0.85 -29.22 -37.69
C ALA A 73 0.67 -29.11 -36.16
N SER A 74 0.39 -27.90 -35.65
CA SER A 74 0.11 -27.63 -34.24
C SER A 74 -1.28 -28.11 -33.80
N LEU A 75 -2.24 -28.26 -34.72
CA LEU A 75 -3.60 -28.74 -34.40
C LEU A 75 -3.68 -30.26 -34.18
N VAL A 76 -2.71 -31.03 -34.66
CA VAL A 76 -2.78 -32.51 -34.63
C VAL A 76 -1.81 -33.14 -33.64
N SER A 77 -0.79 -32.42 -33.18
CA SER A 77 0.36 -33.03 -32.48
C SER A 77 0.28 -33.10 -30.95
N PHE A 78 -0.81 -32.67 -30.28
CA PHE A 78 -0.85 -32.69 -28.80
C PHE A 78 -2.08 -33.34 -28.13
N GLY A 79 -3.03 -33.90 -28.86
CA GLY A 79 -4.28 -34.41 -28.25
C GLY A 79 -4.47 -35.94 -28.18
N LEU A 80 -3.67 -36.75 -28.89
CA LEU A 80 -4.05 -38.14 -29.18
C LEU A 80 -3.09 -39.23 -28.70
N LEU A 81 -2.00 -38.90 -28.00
CA LEU A 81 -0.96 -39.87 -27.60
C LEU A 81 -0.65 -39.95 -26.09
N SER A 82 -1.39 -39.29 -25.21
CA SER A 82 -1.30 -39.52 -23.76
C SER A 82 -2.24 -40.65 -23.34
N THR A 83 -1.79 -41.91 -23.44
CA THR A 83 -2.55 -43.09 -23.01
C THR A 83 -2.50 -43.32 -21.48
N THR A 84 -2.55 -42.25 -20.70
CA THR A 84 -2.68 -42.28 -19.22
C THR A 84 -3.60 -41.16 -18.72
N GLY A 85 -4.60 -40.76 -19.52
CA GLY A 85 -5.58 -39.75 -19.14
C GLY A 85 -6.81 -40.38 -18.48
N THR A 86 -6.97 -40.18 -17.17
CA THR A 86 -8.32 -40.14 -16.57
C THR A 86 -9.16 -39.14 -17.37
N PRO A 87 -10.44 -39.42 -17.67
CA PRO A 87 -11.28 -38.44 -18.35
C PRO A 87 -11.40 -37.19 -17.48
N GLU A 88 -10.73 -36.10 -17.86
CA GLU A 88 -10.99 -34.77 -17.32
C GLU A 88 -12.39 -34.36 -17.76
N LEU A 89 -13.38 -34.66 -16.92
CA LEU A 89 -14.64 -33.94 -16.94
C LEU A 89 -14.30 -32.49 -16.61
N GLU A 90 -14.66 -31.54 -17.48
CA GLU A 90 -14.36 -30.10 -17.36
C GLU A 90 -14.77 -29.48 -16.01
N THR A 91 -15.68 -30.13 -15.29
CA THR A 91 -16.18 -29.72 -13.96
C THR A 91 -15.47 -30.37 -12.77
N VAL A 92 -14.66 -31.41 -12.98
CA VAL A 92 -13.98 -32.14 -11.90
C VAL A 92 -12.55 -31.64 -11.77
N ARG A 93 -12.24 -30.99 -10.65
CA ARG A 93 -10.89 -30.53 -10.32
C ARG A 93 -10.35 -31.28 -9.11
N TYR A 94 -9.17 -31.85 -9.24
CA TYR A 94 -8.44 -32.51 -8.16
C TYR A 94 -7.40 -31.55 -7.57
N TYR A 95 -7.36 -31.45 -6.25
CA TYR A 95 -6.39 -30.61 -5.54
C TYR A 95 -5.78 -31.41 -4.39
N ASP A 96 -4.46 -31.57 -4.43
CA ASP A 96 -3.71 -32.13 -3.31
C ASP A 96 -3.19 -31.00 -2.41
N LEU A 97 -3.82 -30.83 -1.25
CA LEU A 97 -3.46 -29.75 -0.33
C LEU A 97 -2.09 -29.94 0.34
N THR A 98 -1.51 -31.13 0.27
CA THR A 98 -0.15 -31.37 0.80
C THR A 98 0.92 -30.68 -0.04
N THR A 99 0.60 -30.27 -1.27
CA THR A 99 1.53 -29.59 -2.19
C THR A 99 1.61 -28.07 -1.97
N VAL A 100 0.62 -27.48 -1.29
CA VAL A 100 0.44 -26.02 -1.11
C VAL A 100 0.70 -25.57 0.33
N GLN A 101 1.89 -25.88 0.84
CA GLN A 101 2.23 -25.65 2.25
C GLN A 101 2.74 -24.23 2.55
N GLY A 102 3.21 -23.50 1.54
CA GLY A 102 3.92 -22.24 1.70
C GLY A 102 5.37 -22.46 2.16
N THR A 103 6.34 -22.06 1.34
CA THR A 103 7.77 -22.23 1.63
C THR A 103 8.58 -20.94 1.48
N ALA A 104 9.81 -20.95 2.01
CA ALA A 104 10.72 -19.82 1.99
C ALA A 104 11.00 -19.24 0.59
N ARG A 105 10.93 -20.09 -0.43
CA ARG A 105 11.24 -19.75 -1.83
C ARG A 105 10.02 -19.98 -2.71
N GLY A 106 8.92 -19.32 -2.36
CA GLY A 106 7.63 -19.49 -3.04
C GLY A 106 7.70 -19.24 -4.55
N TRP A 107 8.50 -18.26 -4.97
CA TRP A 107 8.67 -17.90 -6.39
C TRP A 107 9.35 -19.01 -7.21
N GLU A 108 10.30 -19.75 -6.64
CA GLU A 108 10.96 -20.88 -7.34
C GLU A 108 10.02 -22.09 -7.51
N ARG A 109 8.99 -22.17 -6.66
CA ARG A 109 8.04 -23.28 -6.62
C ARG A 109 6.68 -22.91 -7.21
N GLU A 110 6.58 -21.74 -7.84
CA GLU A 110 5.35 -21.21 -8.43
C GLU A 110 4.17 -21.18 -7.42
N GLU A 111 4.48 -20.86 -6.16
CA GLU A 111 3.49 -20.81 -5.09
C GLU A 111 2.55 -19.62 -5.32
N ARG A 112 1.24 -19.87 -5.34
CA ARG A 112 0.24 -18.80 -5.53
C ARG A 112 -0.07 -18.05 -4.23
N ILE A 113 -0.20 -16.73 -4.35
CA ILE A 113 -0.52 -15.81 -3.27
C ILE A 113 -1.92 -15.25 -3.50
N LEU A 114 -2.76 -15.27 -2.48
CA LEU A 114 -4.00 -14.50 -2.46
C LEU A 114 -3.74 -13.16 -1.76
N LEU A 115 -3.77 -12.05 -2.50
CA LEU A 115 -3.65 -10.71 -1.95
C LEU A 115 -5.05 -10.17 -1.61
N CYS A 116 -5.32 -9.92 -0.33
CA CYS A 116 -6.61 -9.45 0.18
C CYS A 116 -6.54 -7.98 0.59
N VAL A 117 -7.44 -7.15 0.04
CA VAL A 117 -7.55 -5.72 0.34
C VAL A 117 -9.00 -5.36 0.68
N PRO A 118 -9.33 -5.12 1.96
CA PRO A 118 -10.60 -4.50 2.31
C PRO A 118 -10.58 -3.01 1.92
N LEU A 119 -11.66 -2.52 1.34
CA LEU A 119 -11.79 -1.16 0.83
C LEU A 119 -13.04 -0.48 1.36
N ARG A 120 -12.87 0.77 1.78
CA ARG A 120 -13.94 1.70 2.10
C ARG A 120 -13.44 3.11 1.80
N ASP A 121 -14.20 3.89 1.03
CA ASP A 121 -13.88 5.28 0.71
C ASP A 121 -12.40 5.47 0.28
N ALA A 122 -11.92 4.58 -0.60
CA ALA A 122 -10.51 4.41 -0.94
C ALA A 122 -10.09 5.08 -2.25
N GLU A 123 -10.97 5.85 -2.92
CA GLU A 123 -10.72 6.46 -4.23
C GLU A 123 -9.37 7.20 -4.30
N ALA A 124 -9.03 7.96 -3.27
CA ALA A 124 -7.82 8.77 -3.20
C ALA A 124 -6.51 7.93 -3.14
N HIS A 125 -6.58 6.71 -2.61
CA HIS A 125 -5.39 5.88 -2.36
C HIS A 125 -5.11 4.89 -3.49
N LEU A 126 -6.13 4.54 -4.30
CA LEU A 126 -6.01 3.51 -5.33
C LEU A 126 -4.90 3.79 -6.35
N GLY A 127 -4.69 5.06 -6.74
CA GLY A 127 -3.62 5.41 -7.68
C GLY A 127 -2.23 5.05 -7.16
N MET A 128 -1.97 5.37 -5.89
CA MET A 128 -0.72 5.00 -5.21
C MET A 128 -0.64 3.48 -5.03
N PHE A 129 -1.72 2.84 -4.58
CA PHE A 129 -1.77 1.38 -4.41
C PHE A 129 -1.40 0.63 -5.69
N PHE A 130 -1.99 0.99 -6.84
CA PHE A 130 -1.68 0.34 -8.11
C PHE A 130 -0.27 0.64 -8.63
N SER A 131 0.33 1.78 -8.24
CA SER A 131 1.75 2.03 -8.53
C SER A 131 2.67 1.04 -7.80
N HIS A 132 2.33 0.65 -6.56
CA HIS A 132 3.07 -0.39 -5.82
C HIS A 132 2.87 -1.76 -6.44
N MET A 133 1.62 -2.10 -6.80
CA MET A 133 1.30 -3.36 -7.46
C MET A 133 2.11 -3.56 -8.73
N ARG A 134 2.31 -2.53 -9.55
CA ARG A 134 3.13 -2.62 -10.77
C ARG A 134 4.61 -2.91 -10.50
N ASN A 135 5.10 -2.53 -9.33
CA ASN A 135 6.51 -2.62 -8.96
C ASN A 135 6.86 -3.89 -8.18
N LEU A 136 5.89 -4.72 -7.77
CA LEU A 136 6.18 -5.96 -7.06
C LEU A 136 7.09 -6.87 -7.88
N THR A 137 8.08 -7.49 -7.23
CA THR A 137 9.02 -8.39 -7.92
C THR A 137 8.48 -9.80 -8.07
N TYR A 138 7.53 -10.20 -7.21
CA TYR A 138 6.94 -11.52 -7.25
C TYR A 138 6.13 -11.69 -8.55
N PRO A 139 6.22 -12.81 -9.28
CA PRO A 139 5.56 -12.94 -10.58
C PRO A 139 4.04 -12.69 -10.48
N HIS A 140 3.53 -11.65 -11.16
CA HIS A 140 2.15 -11.20 -10.97
C HIS A 140 1.10 -12.27 -11.32
N HIS A 141 1.37 -13.14 -12.30
CA HIS A 141 0.48 -14.26 -12.65
C HIS A 141 0.30 -15.32 -11.54
N LEU A 142 1.15 -15.28 -10.50
CA LEU A 142 1.05 -16.10 -9.29
C LEU A 142 0.36 -15.36 -8.14
N ILE A 143 0.00 -14.09 -8.33
CA ILE A 143 -0.73 -13.28 -7.36
C ILE A 143 -2.18 -13.16 -7.84
N ASP A 144 -3.08 -13.75 -7.07
CA ASP A 144 -4.52 -13.62 -7.24
C ASP A 144 -5.00 -12.48 -6.33
N LEU A 145 -5.81 -11.55 -6.86
CA LEU A 145 -6.25 -10.35 -6.15
C LEU A 145 -7.69 -10.51 -5.66
N ALA A 146 -7.94 -10.11 -4.42
CA ALA A 146 -9.28 -10.10 -3.86
C ALA A 146 -9.54 -8.78 -3.12
N PHE A 147 -10.57 -8.07 -3.58
CA PHE A 147 -11.02 -6.82 -3.02
C PHE A 147 -12.41 -7.00 -2.39
N LEU A 148 -12.62 -6.41 -1.21
CA LEU A 148 -13.96 -6.25 -0.65
C LEU A 148 -14.28 -4.78 -0.48
N VAL A 149 -15.24 -4.27 -1.24
CA VAL A 149 -15.76 -2.90 -1.12
C VAL A 149 -16.98 -2.92 -0.20
N SER A 150 -16.95 -2.12 0.86
CA SER A 150 -18.02 -2.06 1.87
C SER A 150 -18.30 -0.64 2.32
N ASP A 151 -19.58 -0.27 2.38
CA ASP A 151 -20.09 0.98 2.93
C ASP A 151 -19.38 2.24 2.33
N SER A 152 -18.88 2.14 1.09
CA SER A 152 -18.23 3.23 0.34
C SER A 152 -19.26 4.20 -0.24
N LYS A 153 -18.92 5.49 -0.25
CA LYS A 153 -19.74 6.59 -0.76
C LYS A 153 -19.09 7.37 -1.91
N ASP A 154 -17.82 7.12 -2.15
CA ASP A 154 -17.02 7.73 -3.22
C ASP A 154 -17.01 6.84 -4.48
N ASN A 155 -16.15 7.15 -5.46
CA ASN A 155 -16.03 6.37 -6.70
C ASN A 155 -15.08 5.16 -6.57
N THR A 156 -14.81 4.63 -5.37
CA THR A 156 -13.86 3.52 -5.13
C THR A 156 -14.04 2.38 -6.13
N LEU A 157 -15.27 1.86 -6.27
CA LEU A 157 -15.54 0.69 -7.12
C LEU A 157 -15.22 0.96 -8.59
N LYS A 158 -15.52 2.16 -9.07
CA LYS A 158 -15.26 2.58 -10.45
C LYS A 158 -13.76 2.67 -10.71
N VAL A 159 -13.04 3.42 -9.88
CA VAL A 159 -11.59 3.61 -10.02
C VAL A 159 -10.83 2.28 -9.86
N LEU A 160 -11.30 1.42 -8.96
CA LEU A 160 -10.76 0.06 -8.79
C LEU A 160 -10.89 -0.74 -10.08
N THR A 161 -12.09 -0.77 -10.68
CA THR A 161 -12.37 -1.52 -11.90
C THR A 161 -11.54 -1.01 -13.08
N GLU A 162 -11.53 0.31 -13.31
CA GLU A 162 -10.75 0.95 -14.39
C GLU A 162 -9.25 0.67 -14.24
N SER A 163 -8.72 0.72 -13.02
CA SER A 163 -7.30 0.45 -12.75
C SER A 163 -6.94 -1.02 -12.95
N LEU A 164 -7.83 -1.95 -12.59
CA LEU A 164 -7.62 -3.38 -12.81
C LEU A 164 -7.67 -3.73 -14.30
N GLU A 165 -8.63 -3.17 -15.05
CA GLU A 165 -8.70 -3.32 -16.50
C GLU A 165 -7.43 -2.79 -17.16
N ALA A 166 -6.92 -1.64 -16.71
CA ALA A 166 -5.68 -1.06 -17.22
C ALA A 166 -4.44 -1.93 -16.95
N ILE A 167 -4.36 -2.60 -15.79
CA ILE A 167 -3.24 -3.51 -15.47
C ILE A 167 -3.37 -4.84 -16.23
N GLN A 168 -4.59 -5.35 -16.41
CA GLN A 168 -4.82 -6.58 -17.16
C GLN A 168 -4.61 -6.41 -18.68
N ALA A 169 -4.82 -5.20 -19.20
CA ALA A 169 -4.60 -4.84 -20.60
C ALA A 169 -3.18 -4.33 -20.91
N ASP A 170 -2.25 -4.45 -19.96
CA ASP A 170 -0.86 -3.98 -20.14
C ASP A 170 -0.14 -4.75 -21.26
N GLU A 171 0.74 -4.07 -21.99
CA GLU A 171 1.49 -4.65 -23.10
C GLU A 171 2.57 -5.63 -22.62
N ASP A 172 3.11 -5.43 -21.41
CA ASP A 172 4.07 -6.36 -20.82
C ASP A 172 3.34 -7.59 -20.26
N PRO A 173 3.59 -8.81 -20.79
CA PRO A 173 2.92 -10.03 -20.32
C PRO A 173 3.24 -10.39 -18.86
N LYS A 174 4.21 -9.72 -18.22
CA LYS A 174 4.51 -9.89 -16.79
C LYS A 174 3.63 -9.05 -15.87
N GLN A 175 2.96 -8.03 -16.39
CA GLN A 175 2.17 -7.10 -15.60
C GLN A 175 0.80 -7.64 -15.17
N PRO A 176 0.06 -8.40 -16.01
CA PRO A 176 -1.21 -8.99 -15.61
C PRO A 176 -1.09 -9.92 -14.40
N TYR A 177 -2.01 -9.73 -13.48
CA TYR A 177 -2.25 -10.58 -12.31
C TYR A 177 -3.03 -11.84 -12.66
N GLY A 178 -3.09 -12.79 -11.73
CA GLY A 178 -3.90 -14.01 -11.86
C GLY A 178 -5.41 -13.77 -11.76
N GLU A 179 -6.11 -14.58 -10.96
CA GLU A 179 -7.55 -14.44 -10.71
C GLU A 179 -7.81 -13.15 -9.92
N ILE A 180 -8.70 -12.31 -10.42
CA ILE A 180 -9.14 -11.09 -9.73
C ILE A 180 -10.59 -11.25 -9.30
N SER A 181 -10.87 -11.02 -8.02
CA SER A 181 -12.20 -11.04 -7.42
C SER A 181 -12.52 -9.69 -6.79
N ILE A 182 -13.60 -9.04 -7.25
CA ILE A 182 -14.17 -7.85 -6.60
C ILE A 182 -15.47 -8.28 -5.94
N ILE A 183 -15.55 -8.11 -4.63
CA ILE A 183 -16.72 -8.45 -3.81
C ILE A 183 -17.29 -7.16 -3.23
N GLU A 184 -18.56 -6.92 -3.43
CA GLU A 184 -19.27 -5.80 -2.83
C GLU A 184 -20.18 -6.33 -1.72
N LYS A 185 -20.01 -5.83 -0.50
CA LYS A 185 -20.84 -6.21 0.63
C LYS A 185 -20.80 -5.16 1.74
N ASP A 186 -21.96 -4.63 2.06
CA ASP A 186 -22.14 -3.73 3.20
C ASP A 186 -22.33 -4.48 4.51
N PHE A 187 -21.84 -3.88 5.60
CA PHE A 187 -22.04 -4.33 6.97
C PHE A 187 -22.83 -3.31 7.82
N GLY A 188 -23.22 -2.17 7.23
CA GLY A 188 -24.12 -1.21 7.87
C GLY A 188 -23.45 -0.45 9.02
N GLN A 189 -22.16 -0.13 8.87
CA GLN A 189 -21.43 0.65 9.86
C GLN A 189 -22.03 2.06 9.94
N LYS A 190 -22.87 2.30 10.96
CA LYS A 190 -23.53 3.59 11.18
C LYS A 190 -22.50 4.68 11.47
N VAL A 191 -22.37 5.60 10.53
CA VAL A 191 -21.53 6.79 10.68
C VAL A 191 -22.29 7.81 11.55
N ASN A 192 -22.17 7.71 12.87
CA ASN A 192 -22.65 8.79 13.75
C ASN A 192 -21.76 10.03 13.57
N GLN A 193 -22.35 11.23 13.55
CA GLN A 193 -21.71 12.46 13.07
C GLN A 193 -20.69 13.11 14.04
N ASP A 194 -20.56 12.65 15.29
CA ASP A 194 -19.57 13.17 16.24
C ASP A 194 -18.23 12.45 16.13
N VAL A 195 -17.20 13.19 15.71
CA VAL A 195 -15.81 12.70 15.58
C VAL A 195 -15.25 12.27 16.94
N GLU A 196 -15.58 12.99 18.02
CA GLU A 196 -15.18 12.64 19.40
C GLU A 196 -15.81 11.33 19.90
N SER A 197 -17.03 11.00 19.47
CA SER A 197 -17.71 9.74 19.81
C SER A 197 -17.13 8.53 19.06
N ARG A 198 -16.54 8.73 17.88
CA ARG A 198 -15.93 7.66 17.05
C ARG A 198 -14.59 7.17 17.59
N HIS A 199 -13.85 8.04 18.26
CA HIS A 199 -12.58 7.71 18.87
C HIS A 199 -12.73 7.27 20.33
N GLY A 200 -13.93 7.30 20.92
CA GLY A 200 -14.13 6.77 22.26
C GLY A 200 -13.86 5.27 22.33
N PHE A 201 -13.14 4.84 23.36
CA PHE A 201 -12.79 3.44 23.64
C PHE A 201 -13.97 2.45 23.44
N ALA A 202 -15.18 2.85 23.86
CA ALA A 202 -16.39 2.03 23.75
C ALA A 202 -16.85 1.74 22.30
N ALA A 203 -16.58 2.63 21.35
CA ALA A 203 -16.99 2.45 19.95
C ALA A 203 -16.04 1.53 19.17
N GLN A 204 -14.77 1.47 19.59
CA GLN A 204 -13.73 0.80 18.83
C GLN A 204 -13.87 -0.73 18.86
N ALA A 205 -14.32 -1.31 19.98
CA ALA A 205 -14.63 -2.73 20.03
C ALA A 205 -15.65 -3.15 18.94
N SER A 206 -16.70 -2.35 18.72
CA SER A 206 -17.71 -2.62 17.70
C SER A 206 -17.15 -2.48 16.28
N ARG A 207 -16.30 -1.49 16.02
CA ARG A 207 -15.67 -1.28 14.71
C ARG A 207 -14.73 -2.43 14.36
N ARG A 208 -13.86 -2.87 15.28
CA ARG A 208 -12.99 -4.03 15.09
C ARG A 208 -13.80 -5.29 14.75
N LYS A 209 -14.91 -5.54 15.45
CA LYS A 209 -15.80 -6.68 15.17
C LYS A 209 -16.39 -6.63 13.76
N LEU A 210 -16.81 -5.46 13.26
CA LEU A 210 -17.29 -5.28 11.88
C LEU A 210 -16.17 -5.47 10.84
N MET A 211 -14.99 -4.91 11.09
CA MET A 211 -13.82 -5.11 10.22
C MET A 211 -13.44 -6.59 10.12
N ALA A 212 -13.49 -7.32 11.24
CA ALA A 212 -13.25 -8.76 11.27
C ALA A 212 -14.26 -9.53 10.41
N GLN A 213 -15.54 -9.12 10.41
CA GLN A 213 -16.54 -9.70 9.50
C GLN A 213 -16.13 -9.46 8.05
N ALA A 214 -15.84 -8.22 7.66
CA ALA A 214 -15.42 -7.88 6.31
C ALA A 214 -14.22 -8.73 5.84
N ARG A 215 -13.15 -8.82 6.65
CA ARG A 215 -11.98 -9.66 6.36
C ARG A 215 -12.36 -11.14 6.19
N ASN A 216 -13.20 -11.69 7.05
CA ASN A 216 -13.62 -13.09 6.94
C ASN A 216 -14.48 -13.36 5.70
N TRP A 217 -15.38 -12.44 5.33
CA TRP A 217 -16.18 -12.55 4.12
C TRP A 217 -15.31 -12.52 2.86
N LEU A 218 -14.33 -11.60 2.81
CA LEU A 218 -13.35 -11.54 1.73
C LEU A 218 -12.56 -12.85 1.61
N LEU A 219 -11.98 -13.31 2.72
CA LEU A 219 -11.18 -14.53 2.74
C LEU A 219 -11.97 -15.76 2.32
N SER A 220 -13.16 -15.96 2.89
CA SER A 220 -13.98 -17.14 2.62
C SER A 220 -14.49 -17.20 1.18
N ALA A 221 -14.75 -16.05 0.56
CA ALA A 221 -15.16 -15.96 -0.83
C ALA A 221 -14.00 -16.15 -1.82
N ALA A 222 -12.78 -15.74 -1.46
CA ALA A 222 -11.64 -15.71 -2.37
C ALA A 222 -10.64 -16.87 -2.21
N LEU A 223 -10.53 -17.50 -1.04
CA LEU A 223 -9.54 -18.56 -0.81
C LEU A 223 -9.83 -19.81 -1.66
N ARG A 224 -8.86 -20.19 -2.51
CA ARG A 224 -8.90 -21.37 -3.39
C ARG A 224 -7.95 -22.47 -2.91
N PRO A 225 -8.19 -23.74 -3.32
CA PRO A 225 -7.36 -24.88 -2.93
C PRO A 225 -5.88 -24.78 -3.34
N TYR A 226 -5.54 -23.98 -4.34
CA TYR A 226 -4.18 -23.84 -4.86
C TYR A 226 -3.35 -22.71 -4.23
N HIS A 227 -3.94 -21.82 -3.42
CA HIS A 227 -3.19 -20.76 -2.73
C HIS A 227 -2.29 -21.35 -1.65
N SER A 228 -1.01 -20.97 -1.66
CA SER A 228 -0.04 -21.33 -0.63
C SER A 228 0.12 -20.24 0.43
N TRP A 229 -0.12 -18.99 0.05
CA TRP A 229 0.00 -17.81 0.91
C TRP A 229 -1.23 -16.92 0.79
N VAL A 230 -1.50 -16.16 1.86
CA VAL A 230 -2.47 -15.07 1.88
C VAL A 230 -1.74 -13.84 2.40
N TYR A 231 -1.81 -12.76 1.64
CA TYR A 231 -1.19 -11.49 1.97
C TYR A 231 -2.28 -10.44 2.19
N TRP A 232 -2.43 -9.96 3.41
CA TRP A 232 -3.31 -8.86 3.75
C TRP A 232 -2.55 -7.56 3.63
N ARG A 233 -3.14 -6.58 2.94
CA ARG A 233 -2.52 -5.28 2.73
C ARG A 233 -3.58 -4.20 2.73
N ASP A 234 -3.41 -3.18 3.57
CA ASP A 234 -4.24 -1.99 3.52
C ASP A 234 -3.85 -1.11 2.30
N VAL A 235 -4.82 -0.35 1.78
CA VAL A 235 -4.70 0.41 0.52
C VAL A 235 -3.87 1.69 0.65
N ASP A 236 -3.74 2.18 1.88
CA ASP A 236 -3.15 3.45 2.30
C ASP A 236 -1.68 3.33 2.74
N VAL A 237 -1.02 2.21 2.42
CA VAL A 237 0.43 2.09 2.67
C VAL A 237 1.23 2.82 1.60
N GLU A 238 1.83 3.95 1.99
CA GLU A 238 2.58 4.90 1.17
C GLU A 238 3.88 4.36 0.58
N THR A 239 4.68 3.58 1.30
CA THR A 239 5.84 2.90 0.71
C THR A 239 6.11 1.53 1.32
N ALA A 240 6.58 0.60 0.50
CA ALA A 240 7.13 -0.68 0.92
C ALA A 240 8.17 -1.18 -0.10
N PRO A 241 9.11 -2.04 0.32
CA PRO A 241 10.03 -2.68 -0.61
C PRO A 241 9.27 -3.47 -1.67
N PHE A 242 9.75 -3.40 -2.92
CA PHE A 242 9.19 -4.13 -4.05
C PHE A 242 9.25 -5.66 -3.88
N THR A 243 10.21 -6.12 -3.08
CA THR A 243 10.49 -7.50 -2.71
C THR A 243 9.75 -7.95 -1.45
N ILE A 244 8.78 -7.18 -0.94
CA ILE A 244 8.13 -7.45 0.35
C ILE A 244 7.57 -8.87 0.49
N LEU A 245 7.04 -9.45 -0.60
CA LEU A 245 6.50 -10.80 -0.56
C LEU A 245 7.62 -11.83 -0.35
N GLU A 246 8.68 -11.74 -1.12
CA GLU A 246 9.87 -12.59 -1.02
C GLU A 246 10.60 -12.42 0.32
N ASP A 247 10.74 -11.17 0.74
CA ASP A 247 11.41 -10.78 1.99
C ASP A 247 10.69 -11.35 3.20
N LEU A 248 9.34 -11.36 3.21
CA LEU A 248 8.56 -11.97 4.28
C LEU A 248 8.52 -13.50 4.15
N MET A 249 8.41 -14.04 2.93
CA MET A 249 8.37 -15.48 2.68
C MET A 249 9.63 -16.19 3.16
N ARG A 250 10.82 -15.61 2.95
CA ARG A 250 12.11 -16.26 3.25
C ARG A 250 12.26 -16.67 4.72
N HIS A 251 11.59 -15.99 5.65
CA HIS A 251 11.56 -16.34 7.08
C HIS A 251 10.80 -17.64 7.36
N ASN A 252 9.98 -18.09 6.39
CA ASN A 252 9.26 -19.37 6.41
C ASN A 252 8.34 -19.56 7.63
N LYS A 253 7.81 -18.46 8.16
CA LYS A 253 6.91 -18.46 9.33
C LYS A 253 5.46 -18.65 8.88
N ASP A 254 4.63 -19.13 9.79
CA ASP A 254 3.20 -19.33 9.51
C ASP A 254 2.46 -17.99 9.38
N VAL A 255 2.79 -17.02 10.23
CA VAL A 255 2.31 -15.63 10.18
C VAL A 255 3.51 -14.70 10.43
N ILE A 256 3.67 -13.70 9.57
CA ILE A 256 4.73 -12.69 9.70
C ILE A 256 4.20 -11.29 9.36
N VAL A 257 4.64 -10.30 10.14
CA VAL A 257 4.33 -8.87 9.91
C VAL A 257 5.59 -8.01 9.93
N PRO A 258 5.68 -7.00 9.03
CA PRO A 258 6.69 -5.96 9.13
C PRO A 258 6.34 -4.94 10.21
N ASN A 259 7.30 -4.07 10.54
CA ASN A 259 7.04 -2.89 11.34
C ASN A 259 6.39 -1.79 10.49
N VAL A 260 5.45 -1.03 11.07
CA VAL A 260 4.68 -0.01 10.34
C VAL A 260 4.83 1.35 11.00
N TRP A 261 5.37 2.28 10.23
CA TRP A 261 5.60 3.66 10.63
C TRP A 261 4.83 4.60 9.71
N ARG A 262 4.67 5.85 10.12
CA ARG A 262 4.17 6.92 9.26
C ARG A 262 5.19 8.05 9.18
N PRO A 263 5.41 8.65 8.01
CA PRO A 263 6.12 9.90 7.95
C PRO A 263 5.26 10.98 8.58
N LEU A 264 5.90 11.99 9.16
CA LEU A 264 5.25 13.19 9.66
C LEU A 264 5.95 14.39 9.07
N PRO A 265 5.26 15.54 8.94
CA PRO A 265 5.94 16.79 8.67
C PRO A 265 7.05 17.08 9.69
N ASP A 266 8.09 17.82 9.28
CA ASP A 266 9.24 18.15 10.13
C ASP A 266 8.83 18.79 11.46
N TRP A 267 7.78 19.63 11.46
CA TRP A 267 7.27 20.29 12.66
C TRP A 267 6.56 19.34 13.65
N LEU A 268 6.21 18.13 13.22
CA LEU A 268 5.63 17.07 14.06
C LEU A 268 6.64 15.97 14.42
N GLY A 269 7.92 16.17 14.09
CA GLY A 269 8.99 15.23 14.45
C GLY A 269 9.38 14.23 13.36
N GLY A 270 8.92 14.43 12.11
CA GLY A 270 9.44 13.73 10.92
C GLY A 270 8.96 12.30 10.70
N GLU A 271 8.85 11.48 11.75
CA GLU A 271 8.36 10.10 11.67
C GLU A 271 7.74 9.65 12.99
N GLN A 272 6.80 8.70 12.92
CA GLN A 272 6.17 8.14 14.12
C GLN A 272 5.76 6.67 13.93
N PRO A 273 5.85 5.85 15.00
CA PRO A 273 5.15 4.57 15.11
C PRO A 273 3.67 4.70 14.72
N TYR A 274 3.19 3.84 13.81
CA TYR A 274 1.80 3.87 13.36
C TYR A 274 0.98 2.70 13.91
N ASP A 275 1.37 1.47 13.61
CA ASP A 275 0.59 0.29 13.98
C ASP A 275 0.96 -0.23 15.37
N LEU A 276 0.13 0.12 16.37
CA LEU A 276 0.29 -0.34 17.74
C LEU A 276 -0.37 -1.70 18.02
N ASN A 277 -0.97 -2.35 17.03
CA ASN A 277 -1.69 -3.62 17.20
C ASN A 277 -0.77 -4.85 17.07
N SER A 278 0.51 -4.63 16.73
CA SER A 278 1.56 -5.66 16.74
C SER A 278 2.35 -5.55 18.04
N TRP A 279 2.21 -6.53 18.93
CA TRP A 279 2.79 -6.48 20.28
C TRP A 279 3.04 -7.88 20.85
N GLN A 280 3.94 -7.97 21.83
CA GLN A 280 4.08 -9.16 22.67
C GLN A 280 3.27 -8.98 23.96
N GLU A 281 2.72 -10.07 24.48
CA GLU A 281 1.86 -10.04 25.65
C GLU A 281 2.65 -9.66 26.93
N SER A 282 1.96 -9.04 27.89
CA SER A 282 2.52 -8.68 29.19
C SER A 282 1.74 -9.34 30.34
N GLU A 283 2.40 -9.53 31.48
CA GLU A 283 1.75 -10.05 32.69
C GLU A 283 0.64 -9.11 33.20
N THR A 284 0.86 -7.79 33.09
CA THR A 284 -0.11 -6.77 33.50
C THR A 284 -1.37 -6.80 32.64
N ALA A 285 -1.22 -6.99 31.32
CA ALA A 285 -2.35 -7.09 30.40
C ALA A 285 -3.13 -8.40 30.60
N LEU A 286 -2.45 -9.51 30.90
CA LEU A 286 -3.12 -10.76 31.26
C LEU A 286 -3.92 -10.62 32.56
N ALA A 287 -3.34 -9.99 33.59
CA ALA A 287 -4.04 -9.72 34.84
C ALA A 287 -5.25 -8.79 34.63
N LEU A 288 -5.11 -7.76 33.79
CA LEU A 288 -6.22 -6.90 33.39
C LEU A 288 -7.31 -7.70 32.68
N ALA A 289 -6.95 -8.52 31.69
CA ALA A 289 -7.89 -9.33 30.93
C ALA A 289 -8.74 -10.26 31.84
N ASP A 290 -8.15 -10.82 32.90
CA ASP A 290 -8.85 -11.66 33.88
C ASP A 290 -9.89 -10.87 34.72
N THR A 291 -9.79 -9.53 34.79
CA THR A 291 -10.76 -8.68 35.51
C THR A 291 -11.94 -8.20 34.65
N LEU A 292 -11.84 -8.32 33.33
CA LEU A 292 -12.83 -7.79 32.39
C LEU A 292 -13.94 -8.81 32.08
N ASP A 293 -15.13 -8.30 31.77
CA ASP A 293 -16.27 -9.12 31.31
C ASP A 293 -15.95 -9.88 30.01
N GLU A 294 -16.59 -11.04 29.79
CA GLU A 294 -16.33 -11.93 28.64
C GLU A 294 -16.37 -11.19 27.29
N ASP A 295 -17.34 -10.30 27.10
CA ASP A 295 -17.55 -9.55 25.86
C ASP A 295 -16.65 -8.31 25.69
N ALA A 296 -15.88 -7.96 26.72
CA ALA A 296 -14.97 -6.82 26.69
C ALA A 296 -13.84 -7.05 25.69
N VAL A 297 -13.41 -5.98 25.01
CA VAL A 297 -12.29 -5.99 24.07
C VAL A 297 -11.30 -4.93 24.51
N ILE A 298 -10.05 -5.36 24.74
CA ILE A 298 -8.89 -4.50 24.94
C ILE A 298 -8.47 -4.00 23.57
N VAL A 299 -8.25 -2.70 23.48
CA VAL A 299 -7.79 -2.04 22.26
C VAL A 299 -6.59 -1.20 22.64
N GLU A 300 -5.47 -1.42 21.96
CA GLU A 300 -4.25 -0.66 22.19
C GLU A 300 -4.36 0.81 21.74
N GLY A 301 -3.54 1.68 22.35
CA GLY A 301 -3.48 3.11 22.06
C GLY A 301 -4.45 3.98 22.86
N TYR A 302 -5.14 3.40 23.84
CA TYR A 302 -6.13 4.07 24.69
C TYR A 302 -5.67 4.17 26.14
N ALA A 303 -5.87 5.33 26.78
CA ALA A 303 -5.42 5.59 28.14
C ALA A 303 -6.22 4.81 29.20
N GLU A 304 -7.40 4.32 28.82
CA GLU A 304 -8.34 3.59 29.66
C GLU A 304 -7.72 2.31 30.23
N TYR A 305 -6.88 1.62 29.45
CA TYR A 305 -6.23 0.38 29.85
C TYR A 305 -4.71 0.47 29.71
N ALA A 306 -4.01 0.49 30.84
CA ALA A 306 -2.56 0.41 30.87
C ALA A 306 -2.11 -1.05 30.72
N THR A 307 -1.92 -1.49 29.47
CA THR A 307 -1.53 -2.87 29.13
C THR A 307 -0.03 -3.13 29.30
N TRP A 308 0.82 -2.10 29.20
CA TRP A 308 2.29 -2.22 29.28
C TRP A 308 2.89 -3.26 28.33
N ARG A 309 2.24 -3.49 27.19
CA ARG A 309 2.73 -4.40 26.17
C ARG A 309 3.88 -3.76 25.41
N PRO A 310 4.98 -4.48 25.15
CA PRO A 310 5.98 -4.03 24.19
C PRO A 310 5.39 -4.10 22.77
N HIS A 311 5.19 -2.94 22.16
CA HIS A 311 4.72 -2.84 20.78
C HIS A 311 5.88 -2.92 19.80
N LEU A 312 5.72 -3.69 18.72
CA LEU A 312 6.70 -3.85 17.64
C LEU A 312 7.15 -2.50 17.08
N ALA A 313 6.22 -1.54 17.00
CA ALA A 313 6.46 -0.21 16.47
C ALA A 313 7.54 0.57 17.21
N TYR A 314 7.62 0.43 18.55
CA TYR A 314 8.62 1.12 19.36
C TYR A 314 10.00 0.44 19.38
N LEU A 315 10.11 -0.77 18.82
CA LEU A 315 11.34 -1.55 18.83
C LEU A 315 12.21 -1.34 17.59
N ARG A 316 11.83 -0.41 16.70
CA ARG A 316 12.61 -0.09 15.50
C ARG A 316 13.94 0.56 15.87
N ASP A 317 15.02 -0.01 15.35
CA ASP A 317 16.32 0.62 15.20
C ASP A 317 16.57 0.78 13.69
N PRO A 318 16.72 2.02 13.17
CA PRO A 318 17.03 2.25 11.75
C PRO A 318 18.32 1.60 11.25
N PHE A 319 19.25 1.25 12.16
CA PHE A 319 20.49 0.55 11.84
C PHE A 319 20.46 -0.93 12.27
N GLY A 320 19.31 -1.40 12.75
CA GLY A 320 19.09 -2.78 13.15
C GLY A 320 19.02 -3.72 11.96
N ASP A 321 19.22 -5.01 12.23
CA ASP A 321 19.12 -6.06 11.21
C ASP A 321 17.66 -6.21 10.75
N PRO A 322 17.32 -5.95 9.46
CA PRO A 322 15.96 -6.14 8.95
C PRO A 322 15.46 -7.58 9.07
N ASP A 323 16.36 -8.55 9.22
CA ASP A 323 16.04 -9.97 9.34
C ASP A 323 15.76 -10.39 10.79
N MET A 324 15.92 -9.47 11.75
CA MET A 324 15.65 -9.75 13.16
C MET A 324 14.20 -10.20 13.32
N GLU A 325 14.00 -11.36 13.93
CA GLU A 325 12.69 -11.91 14.20
C GLU A 325 12.34 -11.70 15.67
N MET A 326 11.11 -11.27 15.93
CA MET A 326 10.55 -11.20 17.28
C MET A 326 9.24 -11.97 17.33
N GLU A 327 9.07 -12.80 18.35
CA GLU A 327 7.76 -13.41 18.57
C GLU A 327 6.78 -12.38 19.13
N ILE A 328 5.57 -12.36 18.55
CA ILE A 328 4.50 -11.45 18.96
C ILE A 328 3.22 -12.26 19.25
N ASP A 329 2.30 -11.66 20.01
CA ASP A 329 1.03 -12.27 20.44
C ASP A 329 -0.19 -11.51 19.89
N GLY A 330 -0.02 -10.24 19.53
CA GLY A 330 -0.97 -9.43 18.75
C GLY A 330 -0.41 -9.12 17.37
N VAL A 331 -1.29 -9.08 16.36
CA VAL A 331 -0.93 -8.82 14.96
C VAL A 331 -1.71 -7.62 14.45
N GLY A 332 -0.98 -6.70 13.82
CA GLY A 332 -1.54 -5.55 13.14
C GLY A 332 -2.12 -5.86 11.76
N GLY A 333 -3.10 -5.06 11.33
CA GLY A 333 -3.91 -5.32 10.13
C GLY A 333 -3.32 -4.81 8.81
N VAL A 334 -2.28 -3.97 8.88
CA VAL A 334 -1.79 -3.17 7.74
C VAL A 334 -1.08 -4.02 6.69
N SER A 335 -0.27 -4.98 7.12
CA SER A 335 0.48 -5.86 6.23
C SER A 335 0.76 -7.19 6.93
N ILE A 336 0.11 -8.26 6.48
CA ILE A 336 0.24 -9.60 7.08
C ILE A 336 0.50 -10.60 5.98
N LEU A 337 1.64 -11.29 6.02
CA LEU A 337 1.83 -12.49 5.22
C LEU A 337 1.59 -13.71 6.09
N ALA A 338 0.66 -14.57 5.66
CA ALA A 338 0.36 -15.81 6.37
C ALA A 338 0.23 -16.99 5.40
N LYS A 339 0.63 -18.18 5.84
CA LYS A 339 0.46 -19.40 5.04
C LYS A 339 -1.02 -19.73 4.93
N ALA A 340 -1.49 -20.10 3.74
CA ALA A 340 -2.90 -20.42 3.49
C ALA A 340 -3.40 -21.57 4.38
N LYS A 341 -2.53 -22.50 4.78
CA LYS A 341 -2.85 -23.59 5.72
C LYS A 341 -3.35 -23.09 7.09
N VAL A 342 -2.93 -21.90 7.53
CA VAL A 342 -3.35 -21.29 8.80
C VAL A 342 -4.87 -21.08 8.76
N PHE A 343 -5.34 -20.42 7.70
CA PHE A 343 -6.77 -20.17 7.50
C PHE A 343 -7.58 -21.42 7.25
N ARG A 344 -7.05 -22.37 6.46
CA ARG A 344 -7.73 -23.66 6.20
C ARG A 344 -7.90 -24.53 7.43
N SER A 345 -7.06 -24.35 8.43
CA SER A 345 -7.16 -25.07 9.70
C SER A 345 -8.21 -24.47 10.64
N GLY A 346 -8.86 -23.36 10.24
CA GLY A 346 -9.94 -22.71 10.97
C GLY A 346 -9.55 -21.41 11.66
N VAL A 347 -8.32 -20.94 11.49
CA VAL A 347 -7.89 -19.65 12.02
C VAL A 347 -8.49 -18.53 11.17
N HIS A 348 -9.08 -17.51 11.81
CA HIS A 348 -9.68 -16.38 11.13
C HIS A 348 -9.68 -15.14 12.05
N PHE A 349 -10.25 -14.02 11.59
CA PHE A 349 -10.36 -12.79 12.39
C PHE A 349 -11.61 -12.88 13.27
N PRO A 350 -11.52 -12.98 14.61
CA PRO A 350 -12.71 -13.08 15.45
C PRO A 350 -13.57 -11.81 15.38
N ALA A 351 -14.82 -11.96 14.95
CA ALA A 351 -15.86 -10.91 14.94
C ALA A 351 -16.62 -10.79 16.27
N PHE A 352 -16.08 -11.40 17.31
CA PHE A 352 -16.56 -11.43 18.69
C PHE A 352 -15.36 -11.26 19.62
N SER A 353 -15.58 -11.10 20.92
CA SER A 353 -14.45 -11.03 21.87
C SER A 353 -13.81 -12.41 22.00
N PHE A 354 -12.54 -12.51 21.65
CA PHE A 354 -11.72 -13.71 21.79
C PHE A 354 -10.49 -13.37 22.64
N GLU A 355 -10.42 -13.93 23.85
CA GLU A 355 -9.40 -13.56 24.85
C GLU A 355 -9.28 -12.05 25.08
N LYS A 356 -10.41 -11.35 25.11
CA LYS A 356 -10.50 -9.89 25.18
C LYS A 356 -9.92 -9.14 23.97
N HIS A 357 -9.79 -9.79 22.82
CA HIS A 357 -9.36 -9.16 21.57
C HIS A 357 -10.36 -9.43 20.46
N ALA A 358 -10.27 -8.70 19.37
CA ALA A 358 -11.07 -8.92 18.17
C ALA A 358 -10.17 -8.76 16.94
N GLU A 359 -10.71 -9.11 15.77
CA GLU A 359 -10.06 -8.83 14.48
C GLU A 359 -8.62 -9.36 14.37
N THR A 360 -7.62 -8.52 14.07
CA THR A 360 -6.25 -8.96 13.77
C THR A 360 -5.48 -9.32 15.04
N GLU A 361 -5.75 -8.63 16.15
CA GLU A 361 -5.15 -8.95 17.45
C GLU A 361 -5.65 -10.31 17.95
N GLY A 362 -6.95 -10.58 17.79
CA GLY A 362 -7.52 -11.89 18.09
C GLY A 362 -7.01 -12.99 17.16
N PHE A 363 -6.65 -12.67 15.91
CA PHE A 363 -5.95 -13.58 15.00
C PHE A 363 -4.52 -13.89 15.48
N GLY A 364 -3.80 -12.92 16.05
CA GLY A 364 -2.46 -13.12 16.64
C GLY A 364 -2.44 -14.12 17.81
N LYS A 365 -3.53 -14.18 18.60
CA LYS A 365 -3.69 -15.03 19.79
C LYS A 365 -3.70 -16.54 19.54
N VAL A 366 -3.59 -16.98 18.30
CA VAL A 366 -3.60 -18.39 17.89
C VAL A 366 -2.30 -19.14 18.28
N LYS A 367 -1.23 -18.41 18.62
CA LYS A 367 0.09 -18.92 19.02
C LYS A 367 0.04 -19.76 20.31
N VAL A 368 0.86 -20.83 20.39
CA VAL A 368 1.17 -21.65 21.59
C VAL A 368 1.93 -20.84 22.68
N LEU A 369 1.29 -20.26 23.72
CA LEU A 369 1.97 -19.97 25.02
C LEU A 369 2.59 -21.24 25.65
N THR A 370 3.84 -21.54 25.38
CA THR A 370 4.52 -22.70 25.97
C THR A 370 4.66 -22.63 27.51
N HIS A 371 4.13 -21.60 28.19
CA HIS A 371 4.32 -21.33 29.61
C HIS A 371 3.05 -20.96 30.41
N ARG A 372 2.03 -21.83 30.48
CA ARG A 372 1.04 -21.76 31.57
C ARG A 372 1.02 -23.08 32.34
N VAL A 373 2.00 -23.26 33.22
CA VAL A 373 1.99 -24.31 34.26
C VAL A 373 1.18 -23.77 35.44
N GLY A 374 -0.03 -24.29 35.69
CA GLY A 374 -0.60 -24.21 37.04
C GLY A 374 -2.05 -23.78 37.28
N SER A 375 -2.94 -23.59 36.30
CA SER A 375 -4.38 -23.37 36.61
C SER A 375 -5.30 -24.46 36.05
N ARG A 376 -6.18 -24.99 36.91
CA ARG A 376 -7.30 -25.85 36.55
C ARG A 376 -8.35 -24.98 35.87
N LEU A 377 -8.71 -25.34 34.64
CA LEU A 377 -9.67 -24.65 33.80
C LEU A 377 -10.81 -25.63 33.43
N THR A 378 -12.05 -25.20 33.58
CA THR A 378 -13.34 -25.87 33.31
C THR A 378 -13.89 -25.63 31.89
N GLY A 379 -14.39 -26.70 31.27
CA GLY A 379 -15.52 -26.70 30.33
C GLY A 379 -15.29 -26.24 28.88
N SER A 380 -15.17 -24.92 28.66
CA SER A 380 -15.00 -24.26 27.36
C SER A 380 -13.58 -23.68 27.16
N GLU A 381 -12.76 -23.72 28.22
CA GLU A 381 -11.40 -23.17 28.31
C GLU A 381 -10.32 -24.00 27.57
N GLN A 382 -10.69 -24.74 26.51
CA GLN A 382 -9.80 -25.73 25.90
C GLN A 382 -9.86 -25.92 24.39
N MET A 383 -10.89 -25.46 23.68
CA MET A 383 -11.14 -25.99 22.32
C MET A 383 -9.96 -25.80 21.34
N SER A 384 -9.16 -24.75 21.58
CA SER A 384 -8.05 -24.29 20.75
C SER A 384 -6.84 -23.96 21.63
N LYS A 385 -6.32 -24.90 22.45
CA LYS A 385 -4.97 -24.79 23.03
C LYS A 385 -3.88 -24.93 21.94
N ARG A 386 -3.99 -24.00 20.98
CA ARG A 386 -2.97 -23.30 20.21
C ARG A 386 -2.48 -24.09 19.01
N MET A 387 -2.88 -23.68 17.80
CA MET A 387 -2.70 -24.44 16.56
C MET A 387 -1.22 -24.70 16.18
N GLY A 388 -0.27 -24.27 17.00
CA GLY A 388 1.15 -24.53 16.77
C GLY A 388 1.80 -23.53 15.83
N TYR A 389 1.07 -22.50 15.40
CA TYR A 389 1.58 -21.57 14.40
C TYR A 389 2.50 -20.51 15.02
N SER A 390 3.60 -20.27 14.33
CA SER A 390 4.52 -19.18 14.66
C SER A 390 3.92 -17.84 14.21
N VAL A 391 3.91 -16.86 15.10
CA VAL A 391 3.52 -15.48 14.80
C VAL A 391 4.72 -14.58 15.09
N ILE A 392 5.29 -14.00 14.03
CA ILE A 392 6.55 -13.27 14.07
C ILE A 392 6.37 -11.83 13.58
N GLY A 393 6.97 -10.88 14.26
CA GLY A 393 7.15 -9.50 13.80
C GLY A 393 8.61 -9.24 13.44
N LEU A 394 8.82 -8.39 12.44
CA LEU A 394 10.15 -7.88 12.07
C LEU A 394 10.29 -6.43 12.57
N PRO A 395 10.98 -6.16 13.69
CA PRO A 395 11.02 -4.84 14.30
C PRO A 395 11.76 -3.81 13.45
N HIS A 396 12.68 -4.23 12.58
CA HIS A 396 13.54 -3.33 11.79
C HIS A 396 13.14 -3.28 10.30
N TYR A 397 12.41 -4.28 9.80
CA TYR A 397 11.85 -4.25 8.45
C TYR A 397 10.62 -3.33 8.42
N THR A 398 10.79 -2.12 7.90
CA THR A 398 9.78 -1.04 8.03
C THR A 398 9.04 -0.80 6.72
N ILE A 399 7.71 -0.70 6.81
CA ILE A 399 6.84 -0.15 5.77
C ILE A 399 6.18 1.13 6.26
N TRP A 400 5.77 1.99 5.33
CA TRP A 400 5.29 3.33 5.65
C TRP A 400 3.84 3.51 5.28
N HIS A 401 3.02 3.80 6.27
CA HIS A 401 1.62 4.18 6.11
C HIS A 401 1.51 5.66 5.76
N LEU A 402 0.55 6.02 4.90
CA LEU A 402 0.30 7.40 4.53
C LEU A 402 -0.06 8.25 5.75
N TYR A 403 0.45 9.48 5.79
CA TYR A 403 0.05 10.48 6.76
C TYR A 403 -1.27 11.15 6.34
N GLU A 404 -2.29 11.02 7.19
CA GLU A 404 -3.53 11.78 7.08
C GLU A 404 -3.52 12.94 8.08
N PRO A 405 -3.43 14.20 7.61
CA PRO A 405 -3.43 15.36 8.50
C PRO A 405 -4.73 15.47 9.30
N SER A 406 -4.63 15.73 10.60
CA SER A 406 -5.79 16.09 11.42
C SER A 406 -6.30 17.50 11.07
N VAL A 407 -7.48 17.86 11.57
CA VAL A 407 -8.05 19.21 11.38
C VAL A 407 -7.10 20.30 11.91
N ASP A 408 -6.42 20.03 13.02
CA ASP A 408 -5.49 20.99 13.61
C ASP A 408 -4.18 21.05 12.81
N ASP A 409 -3.73 19.93 12.23
CA ASP A 409 -2.58 19.91 11.33
C ASP A 409 -2.86 20.72 10.06
N ILE A 410 -4.07 20.60 9.50
CA ILE A 410 -4.51 21.39 8.34
C ILE A 410 -4.48 22.88 8.66
N ARG A 411 -5.02 23.29 9.82
CA ARG A 411 -4.97 24.70 10.26
C ARG A 411 -3.54 25.19 10.39
N HIS A 412 -2.66 24.41 10.99
CA HIS A 412 -1.25 24.78 11.15
C HIS A 412 -0.53 24.90 9.80
N MET A 413 -0.80 23.99 8.85
CA MET A 413 -0.27 24.07 7.50
C MET A 413 -0.73 25.33 6.76
N GLU A 414 -2.01 25.68 6.87
CA GLU A 414 -2.55 26.90 6.27
C GLU A 414 -1.90 28.17 6.87
N GLU A 415 -1.66 28.18 8.19
CA GLU A 415 -0.98 29.29 8.86
C GLU A 415 0.46 29.45 8.36
N MET A 416 1.22 28.34 8.29
CA MET A 416 2.58 28.36 7.77
C MET A 416 2.65 28.76 6.30
N GLU A 417 1.68 28.34 5.47
CA GLU A 417 1.60 28.77 4.06
C GLU A 417 1.34 30.28 3.96
N ARG A 418 0.44 30.83 4.78
CA ARG A 418 0.17 32.27 4.83
C ARG A 418 1.42 33.07 5.26
N GLU A 419 2.15 32.58 6.27
CA GLU A 419 3.40 33.20 6.70
C GLU A 419 4.49 33.13 5.62
N ARG A 420 4.60 32.00 4.93
CA ARG A 420 5.55 31.82 3.82
C ARG A 420 5.24 32.80 2.68
N LEU A 421 3.99 32.90 2.25
CA LEU A 421 3.56 33.84 1.21
C LEU A 421 3.78 35.30 1.63
N ALA A 422 3.58 35.63 2.91
CA ALA A 422 3.87 36.97 3.44
C ALA A 422 5.38 37.27 3.42
N ARG A 423 6.23 36.32 3.78
CA ARG A 423 7.69 36.45 3.73
C ARG A 423 8.20 36.61 2.30
N GLU A 424 7.70 35.79 1.37
CA GLU A 424 8.06 35.88 -0.06
C GLU A 424 7.68 37.26 -0.63
N LYS A 425 6.49 37.79 -0.31
CA LYS A 425 6.09 39.16 -0.69
C LYS A 425 6.99 40.22 -0.09
N GLN A 426 7.33 40.12 1.20
CA GLN A 426 8.26 41.07 1.84
C GLN A 426 9.66 41.01 1.21
N GLU A 427 10.15 39.83 0.84
CA GLU A 427 11.43 39.67 0.14
C GLU A 427 11.39 40.26 -1.27
N GLU A 428 10.30 40.07 -2.00
CA GLU A 428 10.09 40.72 -3.30
C GLU A 428 10.02 42.24 -3.19
N GLU A 429 9.30 42.77 -2.20
CA GLU A 429 9.24 44.21 -1.94
C GLU A 429 10.61 44.77 -1.55
N LYS A 430 11.36 44.06 -0.69
CA LYS A 430 12.75 44.42 -0.35
C LYS A 430 13.64 44.42 -1.59
N LYS A 431 13.54 43.41 -2.47
CA LYS A 431 14.30 43.34 -3.73
C LYS A 431 13.93 44.49 -4.67
N LYS A 432 12.63 44.78 -4.86
CA LYS A 432 12.15 45.91 -5.66
C LYS A 432 12.63 47.24 -5.09
N ASN A 433 12.57 47.42 -3.77
CA ASN A 433 13.05 48.63 -3.12
C ASN A 433 14.57 48.79 -3.27
N GLN A 434 15.35 47.72 -3.12
CA GLN A 434 16.78 47.72 -3.37
C GLN A 434 17.14 48.03 -4.84
N GLN A 435 16.34 47.54 -5.80
CA GLN A 435 16.50 47.88 -7.21
C GLN A 435 16.23 49.37 -7.46
N LYS A 436 15.11 49.91 -6.96
CA LYS A 436 14.79 51.34 -7.05
C LYS A 436 15.89 52.21 -6.45
N ILE A 437 16.39 51.85 -5.25
CA ILE A 437 17.50 52.55 -4.62
C ILE A 437 18.77 52.46 -5.49
N LYS A 438 19.10 51.30 -6.07
CA LYS A 438 20.26 51.20 -6.97
C LYS A 438 20.12 52.05 -8.23
N GLU A 439 18.93 52.12 -8.81
CA GLU A 439 18.63 52.97 -9.97
C GLU A 439 18.76 54.45 -9.59
N GLU A 440 18.14 54.88 -8.49
CA GLU A 440 18.21 56.26 -7.97
C GLU A 440 19.65 56.68 -7.58
N TYR A 441 20.42 55.77 -6.95
CA TYR A 441 21.83 56.02 -6.62
C TYR A 441 22.75 55.99 -7.86
N SER A 442 22.39 55.26 -8.92
CA SER A 442 23.12 55.28 -10.19
C SER A 442 22.94 56.62 -10.91
N ASP A 443 21.72 57.16 -10.91
CA ASP A 443 21.42 58.46 -11.53
C ASP A 443 22.10 59.61 -10.78
N THR A 444 21.99 59.63 -9.45
CA THR A 444 22.67 60.65 -8.62
C THR A 444 24.21 60.54 -8.66
N ARG A 445 24.78 59.35 -8.84
CA ARG A 445 26.23 59.19 -9.04
C ARG A 445 26.69 59.83 -10.34
N ASN A 446 25.94 59.66 -11.42
CA ASN A 446 26.24 60.30 -12.70
C ASN A 446 26.16 61.84 -12.61
N GLU A 447 25.21 62.37 -11.82
CA GLU A 447 25.11 63.81 -11.54
C GLU A 447 26.28 64.30 -10.67
N TRP A 448 26.61 63.59 -9.59
CA TRP A 448 27.74 63.93 -8.72
C TRP A 448 29.09 63.89 -9.44
N GLU A 449 29.30 62.94 -10.36
CA GLU A 449 30.51 62.87 -11.18
C GLU A 449 30.64 64.07 -12.14
N LYS A 450 29.52 64.59 -12.67
CA LYS A 450 29.50 65.83 -13.47
C LYS A 450 29.79 67.05 -12.61
N ASP A 451 29.14 67.20 -11.45
CA ASP A 451 29.35 68.31 -10.52
C ASP A 451 30.80 68.37 -10.02
N LYS A 452 31.40 67.19 -9.75
CA LYS A 452 32.81 67.09 -9.36
C LYS A 452 33.76 67.55 -10.47
N GLN A 453 33.45 67.23 -11.74
CA GLN A 453 34.22 67.72 -12.88
C GLN A 453 34.05 69.24 -13.06
N GLU A 454 32.85 69.79 -12.88
CA GLU A 454 32.61 71.22 -12.95
C GLU A 454 33.33 72.00 -11.84
N MET A 455 33.32 71.52 -10.59
CA MET A 455 34.07 72.15 -9.50
C MET A 455 35.58 72.13 -9.73
N GLN A 456 36.13 71.04 -10.29
CA GLN A 456 37.55 70.96 -10.66
C GLN A 456 37.91 71.98 -11.76
N ASN A 457 37.01 72.19 -12.72
CA ASN A 457 37.17 73.20 -13.77
C ASN A 457 37.07 74.63 -13.23
N LEU A 458 36.20 74.90 -12.25
CA LEU A 458 36.12 76.20 -11.58
C LEU A 458 37.37 76.51 -10.73
N ALA A 459 37.92 75.51 -10.03
CA ALA A 459 39.13 75.68 -9.21
C ALA A 459 40.40 75.94 -10.04
N ALA A 460 40.36 75.68 -11.36
CA ALA A 460 41.47 75.90 -12.29
C ALA A 460 41.51 77.32 -12.92
N GLN A 461 40.59 78.23 -12.55
CA GLN A 461 40.58 79.61 -13.07
C GLN A 461 41.39 80.58 -12.18
N PRO A 462 42.24 81.46 -12.75
CA PRO A 462 43.14 82.34 -11.99
C PRO A 462 42.44 83.59 -11.43
N LYS A 463 42.70 83.93 -10.16
CA LYS A 463 42.33 85.23 -9.54
C LYS A 463 43.28 86.36 -10.03
N PRO A 464 42.77 87.53 -10.45
CA PRO A 464 43.59 88.71 -10.74
C PRO A 464 43.97 89.52 -9.47
N VAL A 465 45.06 90.30 -9.58
CA VAL A 465 45.93 90.84 -8.52
C VAL A 465 45.93 92.39 -8.48
N ASN A 466 45.83 92.96 -7.26
CA ASN A 466 46.26 94.28 -6.69
C ASN A 466 45.72 95.64 -7.26
N ASP A 467 45.50 96.72 -6.49
CA ASP A 467 46.36 97.45 -5.51
C ASP A 467 45.61 98.14 -4.31
N ALA A 468 46.35 98.41 -3.22
CA ALA A 468 45.94 98.97 -1.91
C ALA A 468 46.04 100.52 -1.81
N PRO A 469 45.53 101.24 -0.76
CA PRO A 469 46.22 101.33 0.56
C PRO A 469 45.38 101.62 1.86
N ARG A 470 45.85 101.01 2.96
CA ARG A 470 46.04 101.42 4.40
C ARG A 470 44.96 102.15 5.27
N ALA A 471 44.46 101.39 6.29
CA ALA A 471 44.15 101.66 7.73
C ALA A 471 43.17 102.82 8.14
N PRO A 472 42.45 102.80 9.31
CA PRO A 472 42.67 102.04 10.56
C PRO A 472 41.41 101.52 11.35
N SER A 473 41.69 100.74 12.42
CA SER A 473 41.01 100.61 13.74
C SER A 473 39.50 100.33 13.94
N ARG A 474 39.27 99.26 14.73
CA ARG A 474 38.38 99.05 15.90
C ARG A 474 36.84 98.94 15.75
N ASP A 475 36.34 98.03 16.59
CA ASP A 475 35.01 97.88 17.21
C ASP A 475 33.93 97.03 16.52
N GLY A 476 33.39 96.09 17.30
CA GLY A 476 32.08 95.45 17.05
C GLY A 476 32.00 93.94 17.26
N LEU A 477 31.82 93.52 18.53
CA LEU A 477 31.05 92.36 19.06
C LEU A 477 30.50 91.29 18.07
N ALA A 478 30.50 89.99 18.33
CA ALA A 478 30.46 89.26 19.60
C ALA A 478 31.01 87.83 19.44
N GLN A 479 31.68 87.35 20.49
CA GLN A 479 32.08 85.97 20.70
C GLN A 479 31.03 85.21 21.55
N PRO A 480 31.09 83.87 21.57
CA PRO A 480 30.09 82.98 22.15
C PRO A 480 30.27 82.81 23.67
N HIS A 481 29.17 82.66 24.41
CA HIS A 481 29.20 82.27 25.81
C HIS A 481 28.93 80.76 25.98
N LYS A 482 29.98 80.04 26.36
CA LYS A 482 29.92 78.94 27.33
C LYS A 482 29.89 79.56 28.72
N GLU A 483 29.08 79.03 29.63
CA GLU A 483 29.16 79.05 31.10
C GLU A 483 27.85 78.44 31.64
N GLN A 484 27.72 77.77 32.77
CA GLN A 484 28.66 77.26 33.76
C GLN A 484 27.84 76.37 34.74
N SER A 485 28.55 75.54 35.47
CA SER A 485 28.11 74.73 36.61
C SER A 485 28.03 75.51 37.94
N GLY A 486 27.07 75.13 38.80
CA GLY A 486 27.13 75.20 40.27
C GLY A 486 26.63 76.51 40.92
N PRO A 487 26.19 76.48 42.21
CA PRO A 487 26.85 75.78 43.31
C PRO A 487 25.92 74.97 44.24
N GLY A 488 26.53 74.18 45.14
CA GLY A 488 25.84 73.36 46.14
C GLY A 488 26.01 73.82 47.59
N GLN A 489 25.31 73.10 48.47
CA GLN A 489 25.47 72.90 49.92
C GLN A 489 24.29 71.99 50.32
N GLN A 490 24.25 71.12 51.34
CA GLN A 490 25.19 70.42 52.21
C GLN A 490 24.28 69.56 53.14
N ILE A 491 24.65 68.29 53.42
CA ILE A 491 24.42 67.56 54.70
C ILE A 491 22.96 67.15 55.07
N ASN A 492 22.67 65.84 55.10
CA ASN A 492 22.47 65.11 56.37
C ASN A 492 22.44 63.57 56.23
N ASN A 493 22.89 62.92 57.31
CA ASN A 493 23.02 61.48 57.54
C ASN A 493 21.68 60.75 57.75
N GLY A 494 21.66 59.43 57.52
CA GLY A 494 20.61 58.53 58.05
C GLY A 494 20.76 57.08 57.59
N ALA A 495 20.99 56.18 58.54
CA ALA A 495 21.32 54.77 58.39
C ALA A 495 20.12 53.82 58.17
N GLY A 496 20.39 52.56 57.75
CA GLY A 496 19.65 51.41 58.26
C GLY A 496 19.26 50.28 57.30
N ASN A 497 20.01 49.16 57.37
CA ASN A 497 19.62 47.74 57.26
C ASN A 497 19.05 47.17 55.94
N ALA A 498 19.19 45.89 55.58
CA ALA A 498 20.11 44.76 55.87
C ALA A 498 19.49 43.52 55.16
N ALA A 499 20.34 42.64 54.61
CA ALA A 499 20.13 41.18 54.40
C ALA A 499 18.97 40.73 53.48
N GLN A 500 18.97 39.64 52.72
CA GLN A 500 19.77 38.43 52.42
C GLN A 500 19.07 37.84 51.15
N GLY A 501 19.63 37.01 50.30
CA GLY A 501 20.76 36.10 50.44
C GLY A 501 21.13 35.48 49.09
N GLU A 502 22.18 34.70 49.18
CA GLU A 502 22.95 34.02 48.14
C GLU A 502 22.15 32.93 47.42
N ASP A 503 22.43 32.72 46.14
CA ASP A 503 22.94 31.41 45.70
C ASP A 503 23.69 31.54 44.37
N THR A 504 24.91 31.03 44.38
CA THR A 504 25.74 30.77 43.17
C THR A 504 25.84 29.26 43.05
N PRO A 505 26.07 28.70 41.84
CA PRO A 505 27.46 28.34 41.59
C PRO A 505 27.95 28.51 40.14
N ARG A 506 29.15 29.10 40.07
CA ARG A 506 30.35 28.69 39.32
C ARG A 506 30.27 28.58 37.79
N ALA A 507 30.82 29.62 37.18
CA ALA A 507 31.51 29.61 35.90
C ALA A 507 32.77 28.72 35.91
N VAL A 508 32.98 28.00 34.80
CA VAL A 508 34.27 27.44 34.39
C VAL A 508 34.80 28.30 33.23
N LYS A 509 36.08 28.65 33.34
CA LYS A 509 36.89 29.50 32.46
C LYS A 509 36.84 29.11 30.98
N GLN A 510 36.67 30.11 30.12
CA GLN A 510 37.16 30.14 28.74
C GLN A 510 38.25 31.22 28.60
N GLU A 511 39.46 30.77 28.29
CA GLU A 511 40.51 31.49 27.54
C GLU A 511 41.27 30.36 26.84
N GLY A 512 41.62 30.33 25.56
CA GLY A 512 41.58 31.26 24.44
C GLY A 512 42.59 30.72 23.41
N LYS A 513 42.35 30.87 22.10
CA LYS A 513 43.37 31.11 21.05
C LYS A 513 42.78 31.07 19.62
N GLN A 514 42.71 32.27 19.06
CA GLN A 514 43.10 32.70 17.71
C GLN A 514 43.04 31.73 16.50
N ALA A 515 42.11 32.10 15.62
CA ALA A 515 42.19 32.24 14.15
C ALA A 515 43.49 31.91 13.41
N HIS A 516 43.35 31.04 12.39
CA HIS A 516 43.94 31.29 11.07
C HIS A 516 43.01 30.84 9.94
N GLU A 517 42.82 31.76 9.00
CA GLU A 517 41.94 31.74 7.83
C GLU A 517 42.79 31.40 6.60
N VAL A 518 42.42 30.38 5.82
CA VAL A 518 42.80 30.26 4.40
C VAL A 518 41.66 29.60 3.63
N ALA A 519 41.06 30.36 2.71
CA ALA A 519 40.17 29.89 1.67
C ALA A 519 40.97 29.50 0.41
N LYS A 520 40.54 28.47 -0.33
CA LYS A 520 40.10 28.55 -1.75
C LYS A 520 40.02 27.20 -2.50
N ASP A 521 39.07 27.20 -3.43
CA ASP A 521 38.94 26.49 -4.72
C ASP A 521 38.35 25.06 -4.78
N VAL A 522 37.11 25.01 -5.32
CA VAL A 522 36.46 23.84 -5.94
C VAL A 522 36.10 24.23 -7.38
N PRO A 523 36.47 23.46 -8.43
CA PRO A 523 36.06 23.76 -9.80
C PRO A 523 34.73 23.09 -10.18
N LYS A 524 33.95 23.82 -10.99
CA LYS A 524 32.78 23.35 -11.75
C LYS A 524 33.22 22.62 -13.04
N ALA A 525 32.56 21.52 -13.35
CA ALA A 525 32.38 20.94 -14.69
C ALA A 525 31.00 20.27 -14.71
N GLY A 526 30.18 20.25 -15.76
CA GLY A 526 30.27 20.70 -17.14
C GLY A 526 29.04 20.09 -17.84
N GLN A 527 28.30 20.89 -18.60
CA GLN A 527 27.13 20.46 -19.38
C GLN A 527 27.56 19.56 -20.55
N GLU A 528 26.79 18.53 -20.86
CA GLU A 528 26.86 17.85 -22.16
C GLU A 528 25.48 17.67 -22.78
N ALA A 529 25.46 17.87 -24.10
CA ALA A 529 24.32 18.23 -24.91
C ALA A 529 23.73 17.05 -25.70
N ALA A 530 22.46 17.23 -26.06
CA ALA A 530 21.65 16.34 -26.88
C ALA A 530 22.22 16.06 -28.29
N GLN A 531 22.13 14.80 -28.72
CA GLN A 531 22.24 14.39 -30.12
C GLN A 531 20.88 13.91 -30.64
N LYS A 532 20.47 14.46 -31.80
CA LYS A 532 19.35 14.00 -32.63
C LYS A 532 19.76 12.76 -33.45
N PRO A 533 18.84 11.83 -33.77
CA PRO A 533 19.07 10.83 -34.80
C PRO A 533 18.67 11.35 -36.20
N GLY A 534 19.47 11.02 -37.20
CA GLY A 534 19.23 11.28 -38.61
C GLY A 534 18.64 10.06 -39.34
N ASN A 535 17.81 10.36 -40.34
CA ASN A 535 17.30 9.46 -41.38
C ASN A 535 18.40 8.69 -42.12
N ALA A 536 18.12 7.44 -42.50
CA ALA A 536 17.91 7.01 -43.91
C ALA A 536 18.41 5.57 -44.20
N ILE A 537 17.47 4.75 -44.71
CA ILE A 537 17.59 3.90 -45.92
C ILE A 537 18.75 2.88 -45.97
N ALA A 538 18.40 1.59 -45.80
CA ALA A 538 18.62 0.49 -46.76
C ALA A 538 17.97 -0.80 -46.22
#